data_AF-A0A7X6U823-F1
#
_entry.id   AF-A0A7X6U823-F1
#
_cell.length_a   1.000
_cell.length_b   1.000
_cell.length_c   1.000
_cell.angle_alpha   90.00
_cell.angle_beta   90.00
_cell.angle_gamma   90.00
#
_symmetry.space_group_name_H-M   'P 1'
#
loop_
_entity.id
_entity.type
_entity.pdbx_description
1 polymer ?
#
loop_
_entity_poly.entity_id
_entity_poly.type
_entity_poly.pdbx_seq_one_letter_code
_entity_poly.pdbx_strand_id
1 'polypeptide(L)'
;LIVWSSVLISAFIDNLPYVATMLPVVSGIAAALGTDPNVLYFGLLAGSTLGGNLTPIGASANIVGIGILRSVGYTVKTRTFMRIGIPTTLAAVTTAYVLIWLLFGLPA
;
A
#
# COMPACT_ATOMS: atom_id res chain seq x y z
N LEU A 1 -0.98 -12.55 2.62
CA LEU A 1 0.36 -12.22 3.15
C LEU A 1 0.96 -11.03 2.41
N ILE A 2 1.20 -11.13 1.09
CA ILE A 2 1.81 -10.04 0.28
C ILE A 2 1.15 -8.67 0.51
N VAL A 3 -0.19 -8.57 0.42
CA VAL A 3 -0.93 -7.31 0.67
C VAL A 3 -0.52 -6.65 1.98
N TRP A 4 -0.63 -7.38 3.10
CA TRP A 4 -0.37 -6.83 4.43
C TRP A 4 1.11 -6.51 4.68
N SER A 5 2.03 -7.34 4.18
CA SER A 5 3.46 -7.01 4.25
C SER A 5 3.80 -5.76 3.44
N SER A 6 3.19 -5.61 2.26
CA SER A 6 3.38 -4.45 1.40
C SER A 6 2.83 -3.17 2.01
N VAL A 7 1.71 -3.25 2.74
CA VAL A 7 1.16 -2.12 3.50
C VAL A 7 2.15 -1.61 4.54
N LEU A 8 2.78 -2.51 5.30
CA LEU A 8 3.74 -2.13 6.34
C LEU A 8 5.02 -1.52 5.77
N ILE A 9 5.55 -2.08 4.68
CA ILE A 9 6.76 -1.56 4.05
C ILE A 9 6.49 -0.21 3.40
N SER A 10 5.38 -0.08 2.69
CA SER A 10 5.04 1.18 2.02
C SER A 10 4.64 2.30 2.97
N ALA A 11 4.34 1.99 4.24
CA ALA A 11 4.16 3.01 5.27
C ALA A 11 5.38 3.94 5.42
N PHE A 12 6.57 3.51 4.99
CA PHE A 12 7.82 4.27 5.10
C PHE A 12 8.54 4.47 3.78
N ILE A 13 8.26 3.64 2.78
CA ILE A 13 8.90 3.68 1.46
C ILE A 13 7.84 4.02 0.42
N ASP A 14 8.17 4.97 -0.46
CA ASP A 14 7.31 5.34 -1.58
C ASP A 14 6.96 4.10 -2.42
N ASN A 15 5.71 4.04 -2.89
CA ASN A 15 5.17 2.86 -3.55
C ASN A 15 5.94 2.46 -4.82
N LEU A 16 6.47 3.44 -5.57
CA LEU A 16 7.16 3.21 -6.84
C LEU A 16 8.47 2.42 -6.69
N PRO A 17 9.47 2.86 -5.90
CA PRO A 17 10.70 2.08 -5.69
C PRO A 17 10.42 0.74 -5.00
N TYR A 18 9.43 0.69 -4.10
CA TYR A 18 9.05 -0.54 -3.43
C TYR A 18 8.49 -1.59 -4.41
N VAL A 19 7.56 -1.21 -5.29
CA VAL A 19 7.02 -2.13 -6.30
C VAL A 19 8.12 -2.58 -7.26
N ALA A 20 8.96 -1.66 -7.74
CA ALA A 20 10.04 -1.99 -8.67
C ALA A 20 11.01 -3.07 -8.11
N THR A 21 11.29 -3.00 -6.81
CA THR A 21 12.18 -3.97 -6.13
C THR A 21 11.49 -5.28 -5.78
N MET A 22 10.21 -5.26 -5.42
CA MET A 22 9.45 -6.46 -5.04
C MET A 22 8.88 -7.23 -6.22
N LEU A 23 8.72 -6.61 -7.39
CA LEU A 23 8.18 -7.27 -8.58
C LEU A 23 8.92 -8.60 -8.90
N PRO A 24 10.26 -8.64 -9.04
CA PRO A 24 10.97 -9.90 -9.29
C PRO A 24 10.85 -10.92 -8.14
N VAL A 25 10.78 -10.44 -6.89
CA VAL A 25 10.60 -11.30 -5.71
C VAL A 25 9.26 -12.01 -5.77
N VAL A 26 8.20 -11.26 -6.07
CA VAL A 26 6.84 -11.78 -6.19
C VAL A 26 6.71 -12.73 -7.37
N SER A 27 7.34 -12.43 -8.51
CA SER A 27 7.40 -13.35 -9.66
C SER A 27 8.07 -14.68 -9.29
N GLY A 28 9.17 -14.63 -8.54
CA GLY A 28 9.87 -15.84 -8.08
C GLY A 28 9.03 -16.68 -7.12
N ILE A 29 8.29 -16.02 -6.20
CA ILE A 29 7.35 -16.69 -5.30
C ILE A 29 6.22 -17.35 -6.09
N ALA A 30 5.64 -16.66 -7.08
CA ALA A 30 4.58 -17.20 -7.91
C ALA A 30 5.03 -18.47 -8.65
N ALA A 31 6.23 -18.43 -9.25
CA ALA A 31 6.83 -19.56 -9.94
C ALA A 31 7.08 -20.74 -9.01
N ALA A 32 7.59 -20.49 -7.80
CA ALA A 32 7.83 -21.54 -6.80
C ALA A 32 6.54 -22.19 -6.27
N LEU A 33 5.44 -21.43 -6.22
CA LEU A 33 4.12 -21.91 -5.80
C LEU A 33 3.29 -22.50 -6.94
N GLY A 34 3.75 -22.38 -8.20
CA GLY A 34 2.98 -22.81 -9.38
C GLY A 34 1.64 -22.09 -9.54
N THR A 35 1.53 -20.85 -9.04
CA THR A 35 0.29 -20.05 -9.06
C THR A 35 0.39 -18.92 -10.09
N ASP A 36 -0.76 -18.41 -10.54
CA ASP A 36 -0.80 -17.26 -11.43
C ASP A 36 -0.14 -16.04 -10.72
N PRO A 37 0.96 -15.47 -11.26
CA PRO A 37 1.61 -14.31 -10.66
C PRO A 37 0.69 -13.09 -10.53
N ASN A 38 -0.37 -12.99 -11.33
CA ASN A 38 -1.32 -11.88 -11.29
C ASN A 38 -1.92 -11.68 -9.90
N VAL A 39 -2.30 -12.76 -9.20
CA VAL A 39 -2.89 -12.64 -7.85
C VAL A 39 -1.93 -11.97 -6.88
N LEU A 40 -0.63 -12.29 -7.00
CA LEU A 40 0.40 -11.72 -6.14
C LEU A 40 0.78 -10.29 -6.58
N TYR A 41 0.76 -10.00 -7.88
CA TYR A 41 0.97 -8.63 -8.39
C TYR A 41 -0.14 -7.68 -7.95
N PHE A 42 -1.41 -8.09 -8.05
CA PHE A 42 -2.52 -7.29 -7.50
C PHE A 42 -2.40 -7.14 -5.99
N GLY A 43 -1.92 -8.19 -5.29
CA GLY A 43 -1.61 -8.10 -3.87
C GLY A 43 -0.54 -7.06 -3.54
N LEU A 44 0.56 -7.06 -4.30
CA LEU A 44 1.66 -6.12 -4.18
C LEU A 44 1.21 -4.69 -4.50
N LEU A 45 0.49 -4.51 -5.60
CA LEU A 45 -0.04 -3.21 -6.05
C LEU A 45 -1.01 -2.62 -5.02
N ALA A 46 -1.99 -3.38 -4.55
CA ALA A 46 -2.95 -2.90 -3.57
C ALA A 46 -2.27 -2.55 -2.24
N GLY A 47 -1.36 -3.41 -1.77
CA GLY A 47 -0.66 -3.16 -0.52
C GLY A 47 0.29 -1.96 -0.59
N SER A 48 1.06 -1.81 -1.67
CA SER A 48 2.00 -0.70 -1.85
C SER A 48 1.28 0.63 -2.04
N THR A 49 0.24 0.69 -2.86
CA THR A 49 -0.45 1.94 -3.15
C THR A 49 -1.25 2.46 -1.96
N LEU A 50 -1.91 1.57 -1.22
CA LEU A 50 -2.72 1.97 -0.06
C LEU A 50 -1.85 2.20 1.18
N GLY A 51 -0.80 1.40 1.37
CA GLY A 51 0.07 1.46 2.56
C GLY A 51 0.77 2.80 2.78
N GLY A 52 1.11 3.52 1.70
CA GLY A 52 1.74 4.85 1.78
C GLY A 52 0.95 5.89 2.57
N ASN A 53 -0.35 5.68 2.77
CA ASN A 53 -1.23 6.57 3.53
C ASN A 53 -1.19 6.36 5.05
N LEU A 54 -0.46 5.34 5.54
CA LEU A 54 -0.32 5.10 6.98
C LEU A 54 0.52 6.17 7.68
N THR A 55 1.46 6.80 6.98
CA THR A 55 2.30 7.84 7.55
C THR A 55 2.44 9.05 6.63
N PRO A 56 2.78 10.23 7.18
CA PRO A 56 3.07 11.42 6.38
C PRO A 56 4.21 11.27 5.36
N ILE A 57 5.14 10.35 5.60
CA ILE A 57 6.35 10.17 4.80
C ILE A 57 6.26 8.98 3.84
N GLY A 58 5.22 8.14 3.98
CA GLY A 58 5.05 6.92 3.19
C GLY A 58 4.76 7.18 1.71
N ALA A 59 4.34 8.39 1.35
CA ALA A 59 4.15 8.80 -0.04
C ALA A 59 4.60 10.25 -0.26
N SER A 60 5.20 10.51 -1.42
CA SER A 60 5.58 11.86 -1.84
C SER A 60 4.39 12.85 -1.83
N ALA A 61 3.21 12.40 -2.24
CA ALA A 61 1.98 13.20 -2.22
C ALA A 61 1.59 13.69 -0.80
N ASN A 62 1.83 12.89 0.23
CA ASN A 62 1.52 13.25 1.62
C ASN A 62 2.43 14.39 2.09
N ILE A 63 3.73 14.31 1.77
CA ILE A 63 4.72 15.35 2.07
C ILE A 63 4.35 16.65 1.37
N VAL A 64 4.01 16.59 0.08
CA VAL A 64 3.60 17.76 -0.71
C VAL A 64 2.33 18.39 -0.14
N GLY A 65 1.29 17.60 0.16
CA GLY A 65 0.04 18.09 0.74
C GLY A 65 0.24 18.79 2.09
N ILE A 66 1.08 18.22 2.96
CA ILE A 66 1.44 18.85 4.24
C ILE A 66 2.26 20.13 3.99
N GLY A 67 3.12 20.15 2.98
CA GLY A 67 3.88 21.34 2.56
C GLY A 67 2.96 22.48 2.11
N ILE A 68 1.92 22.18 1.33
CA ILE A 68 0.90 23.15 0.91
C ILE A 68 0.13 23.68 2.13
N LEU A 69 -0.30 22.80 3.04
CA LEU A 69 -0.97 23.26 4.27
C LEU A 69 -0.07 24.16 5.11
N ARG A 70 1.23 23.86 5.18
CA ARG A 70 2.21 24.70 5.87
C ARG A 70 2.36 26.07 5.21
N SER A 71 2.29 26.18 3.88
CA SER A 71 2.43 27.47 3.18
C SER A 71 1.27 28.43 3.44
N VAL A 72 0.09 27.91 3.77
CA VAL A 72 -1.09 28.71 4.16
C VAL A 72 -1.27 28.81 5.70
N GLY A 73 -0.24 28.46 6.47
CA GLY A 73 -0.21 28.64 7.94
C GLY A 73 -0.79 27.49 8.76
N TYR A 74 -1.21 26.37 8.16
CA TYR A 74 -1.70 25.20 8.87
C TYR A 74 -0.58 24.20 9.15
N THR A 75 -0.46 23.76 10.40
CA THR A 75 0.52 22.72 10.80
C THR A 75 -0.18 21.39 11.07
N VAL A 76 0.19 20.36 10.30
CA VAL A 76 -0.31 19.00 10.49
C VAL A 76 0.66 18.22 11.37
N LYS A 77 0.21 17.81 12.55
CA LYS A 77 0.97 16.89 13.40
C LYS A 77 0.89 15.48 12.82
N THR A 78 1.98 14.71 12.86
CA THR A 78 2.03 13.30 12.44
C THR A 78 0.92 12.49 13.09
N ARG A 79 0.64 12.70 14.38
CA ARG A 79 -0.45 12.03 15.10
C ARG A 79 -1.82 12.33 14.50
N THR A 80 -2.07 13.56 14.06
CA THR A 80 -3.34 13.96 13.44
C THR A 80 -3.50 13.26 12.09
N PHE A 81 -2.44 13.26 11.28
CA PHE A 81 -2.43 12.54 10.00
C PHE A 81 -2.71 11.05 10.20
N MET A 82 -1.93 10.38 11.07
CA MET A 82 -2.07 8.95 11.33
C MET A 82 -3.44 8.58 11.92
N ARG A 83 -4.03 9.43 12.76
CA ARG A 83 -5.36 9.17 13.34
C ARG A 83 -6.46 9.15 12.28
N ILE A 84 -6.27 9.86 11.17
CA ILE A 84 -7.20 9.88 10.03
C ILE A 84 -6.81 8.81 9.01
N GLY A 85 -5.52 8.72 8.68
CA GLY A 85 -4.97 7.84 7.65
C GLY A 85 -5.02 6.36 8.02
N ILE A 86 -4.79 5.97 9.29
CA ILE A 86 -4.80 4.56 9.68
C ILE A 86 -6.19 3.94 9.47
N PRO A 87 -7.30 4.48 10.00
CA PRO A 87 -8.63 3.88 9.80
C PRO A 87 -9.04 3.82 8.33
N THR A 88 -8.79 4.89 7.55
CA THR A 88 -9.18 4.93 6.13
C THR A 88 -8.34 3.96 5.29
N THR A 89 -7.03 3.87 5.57
CA THR A 89 -6.14 2.92 4.89
C THR A 89 -6.53 1.49 5.22
N LEU A 90 -6.78 1.17 6.49
CA LEU A 90 -7.18 -0.19 6.88
C LEU A 90 -8.51 -0.59 6.24
N ALA A 91 -9.49 0.31 6.17
CA ALA A 91 -10.74 0.06 5.46
C ALA A 91 -10.47 -0.23 3.97
N ALA A 92 -9.71 0.64 3.29
CA ALA A 92 -9.38 0.46 1.87
C ALA A 92 -8.59 -0.83 1.59
N VAL A 93 -7.59 -1.14 2.41
CA VAL A 93 -6.77 -2.36 2.31
C VAL A 93 -7.63 -3.59 2.52
N THR A 94 -8.53 -3.57 3.50
CA THR A 94 -9.43 -4.69 3.76
C THR A 94 -10.38 -4.91 2.57
N THR A 95 -10.96 -3.84 2.03
CA THR A 95 -11.79 -3.92 0.82
C THR A 95 -11.00 -4.47 -0.36
N ALA A 96 -9.79 -3.96 -0.62
CA ALA A 96 -8.94 -4.46 -1.71
C ALA A 96 -8.56 -5.93 -1.52
N TYR A 97 -8.23 -6.33 -0.28
CA TYR A 97 -7.91 -7.71 0.05
C TYR A 97 -9.07 -8.66 -0.23
N VAL A 98 -10.29 -8.29 0.18
CA VAL A 98 -11.51 -9.06 -0.09
C VAL A 98 -11.78 -9.13 -1.59
N LEU A 99 -11.67 -8.02 -2.33
CA LEU A 99 -11.88 -8.01 -3.78
C LEU A 99 -10.87 -8.88 -4.52
N ILE A 100 -9.58 -8.83 -4.16
CA ILE A 100 -8.56 -9.70 -4.75
C ILE A 100 -8.90 -11.17 -4.46
N TRP A 101 -9.32 -11.48 -3.24
CA TRP A 101 -9.72 -12.84 -2.90
C TRP A 101 -10.96 -13.32 -3.67
N LEU A 102 -11.96 -12.46 -3.88
CA LEU A 102 -13.13 -12.83 -4.67
C LEU A 102 -12.80 -13.00 -6.16
N LEU A 103 -11.95 -12.15 -6.73
CA LEU A 103 -11.62 -12.19 -8.15
C LEU A 103 -10.67 -13.34 -8.52
N PHE A 104 -9.75 -13.70 -7.63
CA PHE A 104 -8.68 -14.67 -7.93
C PHE A 104 -8.69 -15.91 -7.02
N GLY A 105 -9.42 -15.90 -5.91
CA GLY A 105 -9.46 -16.97 -4.91
C GLY A 105 -10.69 -17.88 -4.99
N LEU A 106 -11.72 -17.51 -5.76
CA LEU A 106 -12.84 -18.40 -6.04
C LEU A 106 -12.44 -19.38 -7.16
N PRO A 107 -12.59 -20.70 -6.97
CA PRO A 107 -12.48 -21.63 -8.09
C PRO A 107 -13.56 -21.29 -9.13
N ALA A 108 -13.16 -21.25 -10.40
CA ALA A 108 -14.08 -21.10 -11.54
C ALA A 108 -15.04 -22.28 -11.64
#